data_AF-A0A2V8GSJ3-F1
#
_entry.id   AF-A0A2V8GSJ3-F1
#
_cell.length_a   1.000
_cell.length_b   1.000
_cell.length_c   1.000
_cell.angle_alpha   90.00
_cell.angle_beta   90.00
_cell.angle_gamma   90.00
#
_symmetry.space_group_name_H-M   'P 1'
#
loop_
_entity.id
_entity.type
_entity.pdbx_description
1 polymer ?
#
loop_
_entity_poly.entity_id
_entity_poly.type
_entity_poly.pdbx_seq_one_letter_code
_entity_poly.pdbx_strand_id
1 'polypeptide(L)' 'MVPEGSRLQQGATYVNLAGDSWHEFTATAEITASSEDAYAPKDRVPYQIWNRLIGEPKPGQK' A
#
# COMPACT_ATOMS: atom_id res chain seq x y z
N MET A 1 -3.05 -3.62 8.20
CA MET A 1 -3.11 -2.20 7.81
C MET A 1 -2.32 -1.38 8.82
N VAL A 2 -1.85 -0.20 8.44
CA VAL A 2 -1.17 0.72 9.37
C VAL A 2 -2.22 1.30 10.33
N PRO A 3 -1.97 1.34 11.65
CA PRO A 3 -2.90 1.96 12.60
C PRO A 3 -2.98 3.47 12.39
N GLU A 4 -4.13 4.06 12.68
CA GLU A 4 -4.29 5.52 12.68
C GLU A 4 -3.29 6.22 13.62
N GLY A 5 -2.85 7.41 13.24
CA GLY A 5 -1.84 8.20 13.95
C GLY A 5 -0.42 7.61 13.85
N SER A 6 -0.23 6.47 13.20
CA SER A 6 1.09 5.88 13.01
C SER A 6 1.81 6.54 11.84
N ARG A 7 3.05 6.96 12.07
CA ARG A 7 3.95 7.44 11.03
C ARG A 7 4.40 6.29 10.14
N LEU A 8 4.34 6.47 8.83
CA LEU A 8 4.84 5.46 7.90
C LEU A 8 6.37 5.43 7.92
N GLN A 9 6.95 4.26 7.65
CA GLN A 9 8.39 4.11 7.61
C GLN A 9 8.94 4.76 6.33
N GLN A 10 9.86 5.71 6.48
CA GLN A 10 10.50 6.38 5.35
C GLN A 10 11.18 5.35 4.43
N GLY A 11 10.91 5.47 3.13
CA GLY A 11 11.48 4.61 2.11
C GLY A 11 10.80 3.24 1.99
N ALA A 12 9.81 2.92 2.84
CA ALA A 12 9.02 1.70 2.69
C ALA A 12 7.87 1.91 1.69
N THR A 13 7.52 0.85 0.96
CA THR A 13 6.44 0.87 -0.02
C THR A 13 5.11 0.47 0.62
N TYR A 14 4.07 1.23 0.33
CA TYR A 14 2.71 1.01 0.79
C TYR A 14 1.75 1.06 -0.40
N VAL A 15 0.59 0.44 -0.26
CA VAL A 15 -0.54 0.62 -1.16
C VAL A 15 -1.61 1.40 -0.42
N ASN A 16 -2.15 2.45 -1.05
CA ASN A 16 -3.32 3.15 -0.55
C ASN A 16 -4.57 2.44 -1.05
N LEU A 17 -5.36 1.91 -0.11
CA LEU A 17 -6.63 1.25 -0.38
C LEU A 17 -7.83 2.20 -0.17
N ALA A 18 -7.58 3.43 0.28
CA ALA A 18 -8.60 4.46 0.42
C ALA A 18 -8.86 5.10 -0.94
N GLY A 19 -10.06 4.87 -1.48
CA GLY A 19 -10.52 5.41 -2.77
C GLY A 19 -10.86 4.33 -3.80
N ASP A 20 -11.33 4.77 -4.96
CA ASP A 20 -11.75 3.89 -6.07
C ASP A 20 -10.59 3.17 -6.77
N SER A 21 -9.37 3.70 -6.65
CA SER A 21 -8.20 3.15 -7.33
C SER A 21 -7.02 2.95 -6.39
N TRP A 22 -6.62 1.70 -6.22
CA TRP A 22 -5.51 1.31 -5.37
C TRP A 22 -4.18 1.56 -6.07
N HIS A 23 -3.30 2.33 -5.41
CA HIS A 23 -2.01 2.71 -5.97
C HIS A 23 -0.88 2.47 -4.98
N GLU A 24 0.23 1.92 -5.49
CA GLU A 24 1.48 1.78 -4.77
C GLU A 24 2.19 3.13 -4.68
N PHE A 25 2.73 3.44 -3.52
CA PHE A 25 3.55 4.62 -3.29
C PHE A 25 4.64 4.34 -2.25
N THR A 26 5.74 5.07 -2.36
CA THR A 26 6.82 5.02 -1.37
C THR A 26 6.58 6.08 -0.32
N ALA A 27 6.54 5.67 0.95
CA ALA A 27 6.32 6.60 2.03
C ALA A 27 7.53 7.52 2.23
N THR A 28 7.28 8.81 2.31
CA THR A 28 8.27 9.80 2.76
C THR A 28 8.19 9.96 4.27
N ALA A 29 9.18 10.65 4.85
CA ALA A 29 9.24 10.86 6.29
C ALA A 29 8.03 11.64 6.85
N GLU A 30 7.21 12.28 6.04
CA GLU A 30 6.16 13.21 6.50
C GLU A 30 4.76 12.56 6.53
N ILE A 31 4.64 11.31 6.05
CA ILE A 31 3.33 10.67 5.90
C ILE A 31 2.92 9.99 7.21
N THR A 32 1.73 10.36 7.69
CA THR A 32 1.07 9.78 8.86
C THR A 32 -0.27 9.21 8.42
N ALA A 33 -0.59 7.99 8.88
CA ALA A 33 -1.88 7.38 8.58
C ALA A 33 -3.01 8.10 9.32
N SER A 34 -3.98 8.63 8.59
CA SER A 34 -5.23 9.18 9.16
C SER A 34 -6.29 8.08 9.25
N SER A 35 -7.38 8.33 9.99
CA SER A 35 -8.49 7.37 10.11
C SER A 35 -9.23 7.13 8.78
N GLU A 36 -9.07 8.03 7.80
CA GLU A 36 -9.60 7.90 6.43
C GLU A 36 -8.66 7.14 5.49
N ASP A 37 -7.39 6.96 5.89
CA ASP A 37 -6.37 6.29 5.08
C ASP A 37 -6.34 4.79 5.35
N ALA A 38 -6.23 4.00 4.28
CA ALA A 38 -6.08 2.55 4.37
C ALA A 38 -4.74 2.11 3.76
N TYR A 39 -3.65 2.36 4.49
CA TYR A 39 -2.31 1.99 4.04
C TYR A 39 -1.95 0.54 4.41
N ALA A 40 -1.53 -0.24 3.41
CA ALA A 40 -0.98 -1.57 3.63
C ALA A 40 0.51 -1.63 3.22
N PRO A 41 1.43 -2.00 4.13
CA PRO A 41 2.86 -2.10 3.80
C PRO A 41 3.15 -3.35 2.97
N LYS A 42 3.97 -3.20 1.92
CA LYS A 42 4.40 -4.28 1.02
C LYS A 42 5.03 -5.46 1.76
N ASP A 43 5.82 -5.16 2.79
CA ASP A 43 6.55 -6.16 3.59
C ASP A 43 5.62 -7.10 4.39
N ARG A 44 4.44 -6.61 4.80
CA ARG A 44 3.46 -7.43 5.55
C ARG A 44 2.38 -8.04 4.65
N VAL A 45 2.32 -7.65 3.39
CA VAL A 45 1.33 -8.14 2.44
C VAL A 45 1.98 -9.23 1.59
N PRO A 46 1.45 -10.47 1.59
CA PRO A 46 1.99 -11.53 0.75
C PRO A 46 2.00 -11.11 -0.74
N TYR A 47 3.07 -11.45 -1.46
CA TYR A 47 3.28 -11.07 -2.87
C TYR A 47 2.07 -11.35 -3.77
N GLN A 48 1.41 -12.50 -3.58
CA GLN A 48 0.21 -12.85 -4.36
C GLN A 48 -0.97 -11.91 -4.15
N ILE A 49 -1.11 -11.36 -2.93
CA ILE A 49 -2.11 -10.37 -2.60
C ILE A 49 -1.67 -9.01 -3.14
N TRP A 50 -0.41 -8.64 -2.95
CA TRP A 50 0.15 -7.39 -3.47
C TRP A 50 -0.11 -7.21 -4.97
N ASN A 51 0.22 -8.22 -5.78
CA ASN A 51 0.00 -8.16 -7.24
C ASN A 51 -1.49 -8.02 -7.62
N ARG A 52 -2.41 -8.54 -6.79
CA ARG A 52 -3.84 -8.31 -6.98
C ARG A 52 -4.26 -6.90 -6.61
N LEU A 53 -3.63 -6.29 -5.60
CA LEU A 53 -3.94 -4.94 -5.13
C LEU A 53 -3.50 -3.87 -6.13
N ILE A 54 -2.27 -3.97 -6.66
CA ILE A 54 -1.74 -2.98 -7.62
C ILE A 54 -2.22 -3.20 -9.06
N GLY A 55 -3.05 -4.23 -9.28
CA GLY A 55 -3.56 -4.56 -10.61
C GLY A 55 -2.48 -4.94 -11.62
N GLU A 56 -1.25 -5.29 -11.18
CA GLU A 56 -0.20 -5.69 -12.10
C GLU A 56 -0.66 -6.94 -12.87
N PRO A 57 -0.79 -6.86 -14.21
CA PRO A 57 -1.11 -8.02 -15.00
C PRO A 57 0.03 -9.01 -14.81
N LYS A 58 -0.28 -10.20 -14.30
CA LYS A 58 0.70 -11.28 -14.25
C LYS A 58 1.22 -11.49 -15.68
N PRO A 59 2.55 -11.54 -15.90
CA PRO A 59 3.07 -11.95 -17.20
C PRO A 59 2.64 -13.41 -17.41
N GLY A 60 1.60 -13.62 -18.21
CA GLY A 60 1.00 -14.93 -18.44
C GLY A 60 -0.52 -14.98 -18.59
N GLN A 61 -1.25 -13.87 -18.44
CA GLN A 61 -2.66 -13.85 -18.82
C GLN A 61 -2.77 -13.70 -20.35
N LYS A 62 -2.82 -14.85 -21.04
CA LYS A 62 -3.16 -14.98 -22.45
C LYS A 62 -4.68 -14.91 -22.65
#